data_AF-A0A0G4HFI1-F1
#
_entry.id   AF-A0A0G4HFI1-F1
#
_cell.length_a   1.000
_cell.length_b   1.000
_cell.length_c   1.000
_cell.angle_alpha   90.00
_cell.angle_beta   90.00
_cell.angle_gamma   90.00
#
_symmetry.space_group_name_H-M   'P 1'
#
loop_
_entity.id
_entity.type
_entity.pdbx_description
1 polymer ?
#
loop_
_entity_poly.entity_id
_entity_poly.type
_entity_poly.pdbx_seq_one_letter_code
_entity_poly.pdbx_strand_id
1 'polypeptide(L)'
;PLCDECARGYHQTQPGSLCTTCPSASVLFVSAACVIFVVSAAMLFYAALITLEDPEVESESHKVALKILFNFLSMMSVVNAFRYTAPKVDVEQLKVELPALEQILPEYDISLYDLLPIESIPSITSLLSVECMVDSGVFGEVSHAWRLFLTRTIEVHIPFLLYITCLLFAICYVFSFRAVRRSKIPQPETVTEHFRASIAALEERFQRSDEEVRLIERPSSAQSFFALIARSKDTHTPPFACLQLQEEVHLALRRERRFKEEKLVIQQRAEMRALAKKRLFWLFRYVFSGDMSLRRRLAVVLVDSVTVAAIIYFFSYELITSGLLDTIACEAFEDGMALRLTERRSILCSSDDYNAFLGMALAFMVAYTVALPGILALVIARQRSQLMTVVQAFFRNFSLFFGGYTSQYFFWEIVILARKFTGEFAVAFNPTTDPRSRLLPLLCHAALFAFLQLRCQPYRKVDGNILNRLETWSLVIWLFTLILFAVSRSVGGSVGVSG
;
A
#
# COMPACT_ATOMS: atom_id res chain seq x y z
N PRO A 1 3.32 -21.25 34.99
CA PRO A 1 3.23 -21.50 33.54
C PRO A 1 2.71 -22.92 33.34
N LEU A 2 1.84 -23.14 32.36
CA LEU A 2 1.55 -24.50 31.90
C LEU A 2 2.75 -25.04 31.10
N CYS A 3 2.78 -26.35 30.80
CA CYS A 3 3.92 -27.03 30.16
C CYS A 3 4.31 -26.45 28.78
N ASP A 4 3.43 -25.67 28.17
CA ASP A 4 3.61 -25.00 26.88
C ASP A 4 4.06 -23.53 27.00
N GLU A 5 4.21 -22.99 28.20
CA GLU A 5 4.58 -21.59 28.43
C GLU A 5 6.03 -21.46 28.95
N CYS A 6 6.83 -20.63 28.28
CA CYS A 6 8.19 -20.36 28.74
C CYS A 6 8.23 -19.47 29.98
N ALA A 7 9.16 -19.80 30.89
CA ALA A 7 9.52 -18.95 32.01
C ALA A 7 10.06 -17.58 31.54
N ARG A 8 10.13 -16.61 32.46
CA ARG A 8 10.72 -15.29 32.18
C ARG A 8 12.16 -15.43 31.68
N GLY A 9 12.51 -14.63 30.67
CA GLY A 9 13.83 -14.70 30.02
C GLY A 9 14.00 -15.90 29.08
N TYR A 10 12.93 -16.64 28.81
CA TYR A 10 12.89 -17.69 27.80
C TYR A 10 11.74 -17.43 26.82
N HIS A 11 11.94 -17.90 25.58
CA HIS A 11 10.96 -17.81 24.49
C HIS A 11 11.01 -19.06 23.62
N GLN A 12 9.92 -19.34 22.89
CA GLN A 12 9.90 -20.38 21.86
C GLN A 12 10.18 -19.73 20.51
N THR A 13 11.00 -20.38 19.69
CA THR A 13 11.22 -19.94 18.30
C THR A 13 10.08 -20.40 17.41
N GLN A 14 9.46 -21.53 17.75
CA GLN A 14 8.29 -22.09 17.06
C GLN A 14 7.29 -22.66 18.08
N PRO A 15 5.97 -22.64 17.80
CA PRO A 15 4.98 -23.24 18.68
C PRO A 15 5.31 -24.71 18.98
N GLY A 16 5.48 -25.06 20.25
CA GLY A 16 5.81 -26.44 20.68
C GLY A 16 7.31 -26.79 20.67
N SER A 17 8.17 -25.87 20.23
CA SER A 17 9.63 -26.00 20.41
C SER A 17 10.03 -25.82 21.88
N LEU A 18 11.21 -26.37 22.25
CA LEU A 18 11.79 -26.16 23.57
C LEU A 18 12.09 -24.67 23.80
N CYS A 19 11.81 -24.19 25.00
CA CYS A 19 12.13 -22.83 25.41
C CYS A 19 13.63 -22.55 25.36
N THR A 20 14.02 -21.49 24.66
CA THR A 20 15.41 -21.03 24.55
C THR A 20 15.59 -19.71 25.30
N THR A 21 16.80 -19.47 25.83
CA THR A 21 17.13 -18.25 26.55
C THR A 21 17.04 -17.04 25.63
N CYS A 22 16.47 -15.95 26.14
CA CYS A 22 16.45 -14.67 25.44
C CYS A 22 17.88 -14.13 25.28
N PRO A 23 18.21 -13.52 24.12
CA PRO A 23 19.48 -12.83 23.94
C PRO A 23 19.58 -11.63 24.89
N SER A 24 20.80 -11.10 25.06
CA SER A 24 21.00 -9.89 25.86
C SER A 24 20.24 -8.70 25.25
N ALA A 25 19.78 -7.79 26.12
CA ALA A 25 18.94 -6.66 25.73
C ALA A 25 19.56 -5.82 24.60
N SER A 26 20.88 -5.58 24.64
CA SER A 26 21.60 -4.82 23.62
C SER A 26 21.55 -5.49 22.24
N VAL A 27 21.74 -6.81 22.18
CA VAL A 27 21.64 -7.58 20.93
C VAL A 27 20.23 -7.51 20.38
N LEU A 28 19.22 -7.58 21.25
CA LEU A 28 17.82 -7.50 20.84
C LEU A 28 17.45 -6.11 20.28
N PHE A 29 17.84 -5.02 20.93
CA PHE A 29 17.57 -3.66 20.41
C PHE A 29 18.31 -3.38 19.10
N VAL A 30 19.57 -3.81 18.99
CA VAL A 30 20.35 -3.64 17.76
C VAL A 30 19.77 -4.46 16.60
N SER A 31 19.41 -5.72 16.85
CA SER A 31 18.77 -6.56 15.83
C SER A 31 17.40 -6.00 15.44
N ALA A 32 16.59 -5.55 16.40
CA ALA A 32 15.31 -4.93 16.10
C ALA A 32 15.44 -3.65 15.28
N ALA A 33 16.37 -2.76 15.63
CA ALA A 33 16.65 -1.55 14.86
C ALA A 33 17.14 -1.89 13.43
N CYS A 34 18.00 -2.90 13.29
CA CYS A 34 18.48 -3.38 11.99
C CYS A 34 17.35 -3.91 11.13
N VAL A 35 16.48 -4.77 11.68
CA VAL A 35 15.31 -5.32 10.99
C VAL A 35 14.35 -4.21 10.57
N ILE A 36 14.01 -3.29 11.48
CA ILE A 36 13.15 -2.13 11.18
C ILE A 36 13.75 -1.29 10.04
N PHE A 37 15.06 -1.06 10.05
CA PHE A 37 15.74 -0.32 8.99
C PHE A 37 15.70 -1.05 7.65
N VAL A 38 16.03 -2.34 7.62
CA VAL A 38 16.02 -3.17 6.40
C VAL A 38 14.61 -3.26 5.82
N VAL A 39 13.61 -3.53 6.66
CA VAL A 39 12.20 -3.58 6.24
C VAL A 39 11.74 -2.22 5.75
N SER A 40 12.10 -1.12 6.42
CA SER A 40 11.79 0.24 5.97
C SER A 40 12.40 0.55 4.60
N ALA A 41 13.65 0.16 4.37
CA ALA A 41 14.32 0.33 3.08
C ALA A 41 13.65 -0.51 1.98
N ALA A 42 13.29 -1.76 2.28
CA ALA A 42 12.55 -2.63 1.36
C ALA A 42 11.17 -2.04 1.01
N MET A 43 10.44 -1.50 2.00
CA MET A 43 9.14 -0.86 1.78
C MET A 43 9.25 0.42 0.96
N LEU A 44 10.27 1.25 1.20
CA LEU A 44 10.55 2.43 0.37
C LEU A 44 10.93 2.05 -1.06
N PHE A 45 11.74 1.00 -1.23
CA PHE A 45 12.09 0.49 -2.56
C PHE A 45 10.86 -0.05 -3.29
N TYR A 46 10.04 -0.85 -2.63
CA TYR A 46 8.79 -1.36 -3.19
C TYR A 46 7.81 -0.22 -3.54
N ALA A 47 7.69 0.78 -2.67
CA ALA A 47 6.90 1.97 -2.95
C ALA A 47 7.44 2.74 -4.17
N ALA A 48 8.76 2.87 -4.28
CA ALA A 48 9.40 3.44 -5.46
C ALA A 48 9.00 2.66 -6.71
N LEU A 49 9.20 1.33 -6.73
CA LEU A 49 8.83 0.44 -7.84
C LEU A 49 7.38 0.61 -8.28
N ILE A 50 6.43 0.64 -7.33
CA ILE A 50 5.01 0.88 -7.63
C ILE A 50 4.81 2.25 -8.29
N THR A 51 5.54 3.28 -7.84
CA THR A 51 5.41 4.62 -8.42
C THR A 51 6.17 4.84 -9.73
N LEU A 52 7.11 3.96 -10.10
CA LEU A 52 7.90 4.07 -11.35
C LEU A 52 7.06 3.87 -12.60
N GLU A 53 6.07 2.98 -12.52
CA GLU A 53 5.24 2.65 -13.67
C GLU A 53 4.41 3.85 -14.08
N ASP A 54 4.67 4.33 -15.30
CA ASP A 54 3.96 5.45 -15.88
C ASP A 54 2.46 5.15 -15.90
N PRO A 55 1.60 6.06 -15.40
CA PRO A 55 0.16 5.88 -15.40
C PRO A 55 -0.45 5.83 -16.82
N GLU A 56 0.36 6.12 -17.85
CA GLU A 56 -0.02 6.03 -19.27
C GLU A 56 0.30 4.66 -19.89
N VAL A 57 1.06 3.79 -19.21
CA VAL A 57 1.39 2.44 -19.68
C VAL A 57 0.47 1.43 -18.98
N GLU A 58 -0.07 0.47 -19.73
CA GLU A 58 -1.04 -0.58 -19.32
C GLU A 58 -0.55 -1.53 -18.19
N SER A 59 0.54 -1.20 -17.49
CA SER A 59 1.18 -2.03 -16.47
C SER A 59 0.47 -2.05 -15.11
N GLU A 60 -0.68 -1.38 -14.95
CA GLU A 60 -1.50 -1.49 -13.73
C GLU A 60 -1.89 -2.94 -13.40
N SER A 61 -2.00 -3.82 -14.40
CA SER A 61 -2.40 -5.22 -14.24
C SER A 61 -1.46 -6.02 -13.34
N HIS A 62 -0.13 -5.82 -13.46
CA HIS A 62 0.84 -6.60 -12.67
C HIS A 62 0.75 -6.31 -11.17
N LYS A 63 0.62 -5.03 -10.78
CA LYS A 63 0.46 -4.62 -9.37
C LYS A 63 -0.77 -5.25 -8.73
N VAL A 64 -1.87 -5.25 -9.47
CA VAL A 64 -3.14 -5.83 -9.01
C VAL A 64 -3.04 -7.36 -8.93
N ALA A 65 -2.37 -8.01 -9.88
CA ALA A 65 -2.12 -9.44 -9.84
C ALA A 65 -1.27 -9.86 -8.62
N LEU A 66 -0.20 -9.11 -8.33
CA LEU A 66 0.65 -9.36 -7.16
C LEU A 66 -0.14 -9.23 -5.85
N LYS A 67 -1.06 -8.26 -5.78
CA LYS A 67 -1.97 -8.10 -4.66
C LYS A 67 -2.93 -9.26 -4.49
N ILE A 68 -3.54 -9.72 -5.59
CA ILE A 68 -4.40 -10.91 -5.61
C ILE A 68 -3.62 -12.11 -5.09
N LEU A 69 -2.38 -12.29 -5.55
CA LEU A 69 -1.49 -13.36 -5.10
C LEU A 69 -1.21 -13.28 -3.60
N PHE A 70 -0.83 -12.11 -3.06
CA PHE A 70 -0.59 -11.96 -1.62
C PHE A 70 -1.86 -12.21 -0.80
N ASN A 71 -3.02 -11.76 -1.26
CA ASN A 71 -4.29 -12.06 -0.61
C ASN A 71 -4.63 -13.56 -0.65
N PHE A 72 -4.29 -14.25 -1.73
CA PHE A 72 -4.46 -15.70 -1.82
C PHE A 72 -3.54 -16.45 -0.85
N LEU A 73 -2.25 -16.10 -0.82
CA LEU A 73 -1.28 -16.71 0.11
C LEU A 73 -1.67 -16.49 1.58
N SER A 74 -2.15 -15.28 1.89
CA SER A 74 -2.77 -14.93 3.16
C SER A 74 -3.91 -15.87 3.53
N MET A 75 -4.93 -16.02 2.66
CA MET A 75 -6.05 -16.92 2.92
C MET A 75 -5.61 -18.37 3.09
N MET A 76 -4.64 -18.83 2.30
CA MET A 76 -4.09 -20.19 2.43
C MET A 76 -3.36 -20.40 3.77
N SER A 77 -2.79 -19.35 4.37
CA SER A 77 -2.14 -19.45 5.68
C SER A 77 -3.13 -19.77 6.80
N VAL A 78 -4.42 -19.40 6.66
CA VAL A 78 -5.49 -19.72 7.61
C VAL A 78 -5.67 -21.23 7.77
N VAL A 79 -5.36 -22.01 6.74
CA VAL A 79 -5.45 -23.47 6.83
C VAL A 79 -4.53 -24.01 7.94
N ASN A 80 -3.40 -23.34 8.22
CA ASN A 80 -2.48 -23.74 9.28
C ASN A 80 -3.10 -23.61 10.69
N ALA A 81 -4.18 -22.83 10.86
CA ALA A 81 -4.90 -22.76 12.13
C ALA A 81 -5.65 -24.06 12.45
N PHE A 82 -5.97 -24.88 11.44
CA PHE A 82 -6.60 -26.16 11.64
C PHE A 82 -5.53 -27.21 11.95
N ARG A 83 -5.48 -27.69 13.20
CA ARG A 83 -4.63 -28.82 13.58
C ARG A 83 -5.01 -30.03 12.75
N TYR A 84 -4.12 -30.47 11.87
CA TYR A 84 -4.24 -31.73 11.15
C TYR A 84 -3.95 -32.85 12.13
N THR A 85 -4.98 -33.56 12.57
CA THR A 85 -4.75 -34.94 12.96
C THR A 85 -4.51 -35.68 11.65
N ALA A 86 -3.25 -36.00 11.36
CA ALA A 86 -2.96 -37.03 10.38
C ALA A 86 -3.86 -38.23 10.74
N PRO A 87 -4.56 -38.84 9.77
CA PRO A 87 -5.30 -40.06 10.07
C PRO A 87 -4.28 -41.03 10.67
N LYS A 88 -4.37 -41.27 11.98
CA LYS A 88 -3.64 -42.35 12.60
C LYS A 88 -4.24 -43.60 12.02
N VAL A 89 -3.62 -44.11 10.97
CA VAL A 89 -3.92 -45.43 10.49
C VAL A 89 -3.54 -46.33 11.64
N ASP A 90 -4.53 -46.95 12.27
CA ASP A 90 -4.29 -47.89 13.34
C ASP A 90 -3.54 -49.07 12.72
N VAL A 91 -2.22 -49.05 12.84
CA VAL A 91 -1.33 -49.96 12.12
C VAL A 91 -1.68 -51.41 12.49
N GLU A 92 -2.23 -51.63 13.68
CA GLU A 92 -2.75 -52.92 14.12
C GLU A 92 -3.97 -53.38 13.30
N GLN A 93 -4.93 -52.51 13.00
CA GLN A 93 -6.08 -52.87 12.17
C GLN A 93 -5.70 -53.06 10.70
N LEU A 94 -4.80 -52.22 10.17
CA LEU A 94 -4.32 -52.37 8.80
C LEU A 94 -3.46 -53.64 8.62
N LYS A 95 -2.73 -54.07 9.66
CA LYS A 95 -2.00 -55.35 9.71
C LYS A 95 -2.92 -56.55 9.59
N VAL A 96 -4.14 -56.48 10.15
CA VAL A 96 -5.11 -57.58 10.09
C VAL A 96 -5.79 -57.65 8.74
N GLU A 97 -6.11 -56.52 8.12
CA GLU A 97 -6.88 -56.50 6.86
C GLU A 97 -6.02 -56.66 5.59
N LEU A 98 -4.78 -56.16 5.55
CA LEU A 98 -3.90 -56.26 4.37
C LEU A 98 -2.42 -56.52 4.73
N PRO A 99 -2.05 -57.77 5.08
CA PRO A 99 -0.66 -58.12 5.42
C PRO A 99 0.33 -57.96 4.24
N ALA A 100 -0.15 -57.91 2.99
CA ALA A 100 0.70 -57.71 1.82
C ALA A 100 1.19 -56.25 1.66
N LEU A 101 0.58 -55.29 2.35
CA LEU A 101 0.88 -53.87 2.22
C LEU A 101 2.09 -53.44 3.10
N GLU A 102 2.47 -54.27 4.07
CA GLU A 102 3.59 -54.05 5.00
C GLU A 102 4.95 -53.96 4.29
N GLN A 103 5.10 -54.59 3.12
CA GLN A 103 6.33 -54.50 2.32
C GLN A 103 6.37 -53.29 1.38
N ILE A 104 5.27 -52.56 1.19
CA ILE A 104 5.13 -51.54 0.14
C ILE A 104 4.95 -50.13 0.72
N LEU A 105 4.31 -49.99 1.89
CA LEU A 105 4.10 -48.70 2.53
C LEU A 105 5.13 -48.48 3.64
N PRO A 106 6.26 -47.80 3.37
CA PRO A 106 7.04 -47.23 4.46
C PRO A 106 6.14 -46.28 5.26
N GLU A 107 6.18 -46.42 6.57
CA GLU A 107 5.51 -45.57 7.56
C GLU A 107 6.07 -44.14 7.43
N TYR A 108 5.57 -43.41 6.44
CA TYR A 108 5.83 -41.99 6.28
C TYR A 108 4.61 -41.26 6.87
N ASP A 109 4.78 -40.74 8.08
CA ASP A 109 4.00 -39.61 8.54
C ASP A 109 4.34 -38.44 7.61
N ILE A 110 3.61 -38.31 6.50
CA ILE A 110 3.77 -37.16 5.62
C ILE A 110 3.04 -36.01 6.30
N SER A 111 3.77 -35.28 7.13
CA SER A 111 3.32 -33.99 7.60
C SER A 111 3.26 -33.04 6.40
N LEU A 112 2.26 -32.17 6.32
CA LEU A 112 2.21 -31.14 5.27
C LEU A 112 3.49 -30.26 5.31
N TYR A 113 4.13 -30.20 6.47
CA TYR A 113 5.45 -29.59 6.71
C TYR A 113 6.60 -30.28 5.95
N ASP A 114 6.49 -31.57 5.64
CA ASP A 114 7.49 -32.33 4.87
C ASP A 114 7.29 -32.18 3.35
N LEU A 115 6.04 -31.99 2.92
CA LEU A 115 5.67 -31.78 1.50
C LEU A 115 6.01 -30.38 1.00
N LEU A 116 6.06 -29.40 1.90
CA LEU A 116 6.48 -28.02 1.62
C LEU A 116 7.62 -27.67 2.60
N PRO A 117 8.88 -28.06 2.31
CA PRO A 117 10.04 -27.78 3.15
C PRO A 117 10.46 -26.31 2.97
N ILE A 118 9.51 -25.39 3.13
CA ILE A 118 9.82 -24.03 3.48
C ILE A 118 9.94 -24.08 4.99
N GLU A 119 11.07 -24.60 5.50
CA GLU A 119 11.50 -24.34 6.88
C GLU A 119 11.36 -22.83 7.06
N SER A 120 10.32 -22.46 7.81
CA SER A 120 9.81 -21.12 8.06
C SER A 120 10.73 -20.03 7.55
N ILE A 121 10.33 -19.30 6.49
CA ILE A 121 10.82 -17.92 6.34
C ILE A 121 10.59 -17.32 7.73
N PRO A 122 11.64 -17.00 8.50
CA PRO A 122 11.48 -16.60 9.88
C PRO A 122 10.50 -15.44 9.85
N SER A 123 9.36 -15.62 10.52
CA SER A 123 8.37 -14.56 10.53
C SER A 123 9.05 -13.31 11.06
N ILE A 124 8.68 -12.15 10.56
CA ILE A 124 9.26 -10.89 11.07
C ILE A 124 9.10 -10.81 12.61
N THR A 125 8.07 -11.46 13.15
CA THR A 125 7.83 -11.66 14.58
C THR A 125 8.84 -12.55 15.29
N SER A 126 9.44 -13.55 14.63
CA SER A 126 10.52 -14.36 15.22
C SER A 126 11.86 -13.62 15.21
N LEU A 127 12.10 -12.77 14.20
CA LEU A 127 13.29 -11.90 14.15
C LEU A 127 13.21 -10.75 15.17
N LEU A 128 12.02 -10.19 15.34
CA LEU A 128 11.70 -9.21 16.37
C LEU A 128 11.06 -9.94 17.55
N SER A 129 11.82 -10.76 18.31
CA SER A 129 11.26 -11.45 19.49
C SER A 129 10.80 -10.43 20.54
N VAL A 130 9.57 -9.90 20.36
CA VAL A 130 8.99 -8.82 21.17
C VAL A 130 8.80 -9.31 22.61
N GLU A 131 8.51 -10.61 22.80
CA GLU A 131 8.45 -11.22 24.13
C GLU A 131 9.75 -11.06 24.92
N CYS A 132 10.91 -11.28 24.28
CA CYS A 132 12.20 -11.06 24.92
C CYS A 132 12.47 -9.57 25.19
N MET A 133 11.88 -8.67 24.40
CA MET A 133 12.05 -7.23 24.58
C MET A 133 11.27 -6.74 25.80
N VAL A 134 10.07 -7.26 26.00
CA VAL A 134 9.27 -7.01 27.21
C VAL A 134 10.01 -7.53 28.45
N ASP A 135 10.64 -8.70 28.36
CA ASP A 135 11.38 -9.33 29.46
C ASP A 135 12.73 -8.67 29.78
N SER A 136 13.27 -7.84 28.88
CA SER A 136 14.59 -7.21 29.03
C SER A 136 14.70 -6.18 30.18
N GLY A 137 13.61 -5.95 30.92
CA GLY A 137 13.57 -5.10 32.10
C GLY A 137 13.13 -3.66 31.84
N VAL A 138 12.89 -3.26 30.58
CA VAL A 138 12.43 -1.90 30.23
C VAL A 138 11.09 -1.56 30.87
N PHE A 139 10.20 -2.54 31.01
CA PHE A 139 8.85 -2.35 31.56
C PHE A 139 8.72 -2.78 33.03
N GLY A 140 9.84 -3.08 33.71
CA GLY A 140 9.84 -3.59 35.08
C GLY A 140 9.30 -5.02 35.22
N GLU A 141 8.99 -5.42 36.45
CA GLU A 141 8.41 -6.74 36.72
C GLU A 141 6.93 -6.79 36.33
N VAL A 142 6.66 -7.27 35.13
CA VAL A 142 5.29 -7.43 34.61
C VAL A 142 4.77 -8.84 34.95
N SER A 143 3.49 -8.94 35.35
CA SER A 143 2.84 -10.23 35.57
C SER A 143 2.72 -11.03 34.27
N HIS A 144 2.58 -12.35 34.38
CA HIS A 144 2.58 -13.24 33.20
C HIS A 144 1.45 -12.91 32.21
N ALA A 145 0.27 -12.54 32.72
CA ALA A 145 -0.88 -12.15 31.89
C ALA A 145 -0.60 -10.86 31.10
N TRP A 146 -0.01 -9.85 31.75
CA TRP A 146 0.31 -8.57 31.12
C TRP A 146 1.49 -8.64 30.14
N ARG A 147 2.36 -9.66 30.26
CA ARG A 147 3.45 -9.92 29.30
C ARG A 147 2.89 -10.12 27.89
N LEU A 148 1.91 -11.02 27.72
CA LEU A 148 1.27 -11.26 26.42
C LEU A 148 0.67 -9.96 25.87
N PHE A 149 -0.03 -9.21 26.71
CA PHE A 149 -0.69 -7.99 26.30
C PHE A 149 0.29 -6.92 25.82
N LEU A 150 1.39 -6.68 26.55
CA LEU A 150 2.42 -5.72 26.14
C LEU A 150 3.09 -6.14 24.84
N THR A 151 3.36 -7.43 24.67
CA THR A 151 3.90 -7.98 23.42
C THR A 151 2.99 -7.63 22.25
N ARG A 152 1.70 -7.95 22.33
CA ARG A 152 0.74 -7.70 21.24
C ARG A 152 0.50 -6.20 21.03
N THR A 153 0.51 -5.40 22.08
CA THR A 153 0.42 -3.94 21.97
C THR A 153 1.59 -3.37 21.19
N ILE A 154 2.82 -3.80 21.48
CA ILE A 154 4.02 -3.38 20.75
C ILE A 154 3.92 -3.82 19.29
N GLU A 155 3.54 -5.08 19.03
CA GLU A 155 3.40 -5.63 17.68
C GLU A 155 2.43 -4.82 16.81
N VAL A 156 1.26 -4.44 17.34
CA VAL A 156 0.27 -3.61 16.65
C VAL A 156 0.84 -2.23 16.26
N HIS A 157 1.83 -1.73 17.00
CA HIS A 157 2.45 -0.42 16.75
C HIS A 157 3.71 -0.49 15.87
N ILE A 158 4.25 -1.69 15.59
CA ILE A 158 5.41 -1.86 14.68
C ILE A 158 5.19 -1.17 13.32
N PRO A 159 4.03 -1.29 12.64
CA PRO A 159 3.79 -0.64 11.35
C PRO A 159 3.85 0.89 11.42
N PHE A 160 3.40 1.47 12.54
CA PHE A 160 3.50 2.90 12.79
C PHE A 160 4.97 3.34 12.97
N LEU A 161 5.76 2.54 13.71
CA LEU A 161 7.20 2.78 13.86
C LEU A 161 7.97 2.64 12.53
N LEU A 162 7.60 1.66 11.71
CA LEU A 162 8.13 1.49 10.34
C LEU A 162 7.82 2.73 9.49
N TYR A 163 6.58 3.23 9.54
CA TYR A 163 6.19 4.44 8.81
C TYR A 163 6.97 5.68 9.28
N ILE A 164 7.09 5.90 10.59
CA ILE A 164 7.89 7.00 11.14
C ILE A 164 9.35 6.90 10.66
N THR A 165 9.93 5.71 10.71
CA THR A 165 11.32 5.47 10.26
C THR A 165 11.47 5.79 8.77
N CYS A 166 10.55 5.33 7.93
CA CYS A 166 10.51 5.65 6.51
C CYS A 166 10.40 7.17 6.26
N LEU A 167 9.53 7.85 7.02
CA LEU A 167 9.31 9.28 6.91
C LEU A 167 10.55 10.09 7.32
N LEU A 168 11.18 9.73 8.44
CA LEU A 168 12.42 10.36 8.89
C LEU A 168 13.54 10.17 7.87
N PHE A 169 13.70 8.96 7.34
CA PHE A 169 14.67 8.69 6.28
C PHE A 169 14.39 9.53 5.03
N ALA A 170 13.13 9.62 4.59
CA ALA A 170 12.73 10.43 3.45
C ALA A 170 13.01 11.92 3.67
N ILE A 171 12.69 12.47 4.85
CA ILE A 171 12.98 13.85 5.21
C ILE A 171 14.48 14.09 5.18
N CYS A 172 15.25 13.31 5.96
CA CYS A 172 16.71 13.44 6.03
C CYS A 172 17.34 13.37 4.64
N TYR A 173 16.91 12.44 3.79
CA TYR A 173 17.44 12.26 2.45
C TYR A 173 17.07 13.42 1.50
N VAL A 174 15.81 13.85 1.46
CA VAL A 174 15.36 14.98 0.61
C VAL A 174 16.08 16.28 0.98
N PHE A 175 16.20 16.58 2.27
CA PHE A 175 16.86 17.80 2.72
C PHE A 175 18.38 17.74 2.54
N SER A 176 19.01 16.59 2.79
CA SER A 176 20.45 16.40 2.53
C SER A 176 20.78 16.49 1.04
N PHE A 177 19.98 15.84 0.18
CA PHE A 177 20.15 15.91 -1.27
C PHE A 177 20.01 17.34 -1.79
N ARG A 178 19.03 18.09 -1.28
CA ARG A 178 18.85 19.52 -1.62
C ARG A 178 20.02 20.36 -1.12
N ALA A 179 20.53 20.13 0.08
CA ALA A 179 21.67 20.86 0.62
C ALA A 179 22.92 20.67 -0.26
N VAL A 180 23.22 19.43 -0.65
CA VAL A 180 24.37 19.09 -1.49
C VAL A 180 24.23 19.62 -2.92
N ARG A 181 23.02 19.62 -3.49
CA ARG A 181 22.79 20.03 -4.89
C ARG A 181 22.19 21.43 -5.07
N ARG A 182 22.22 22.28 -4.02
CA ARG A 182 21.59 23.61 -4.05
C ARG A 182 22.04 24.47 -5.24
N SER A 183 23.30 24.36 -5.65
CA SER A 183 23.86 25.13 -6.78
C SER A 183 23.45 24.61 -8.17
N LYS A 184 23.08 23.33 -8.29
CA LYS A 184 22.79 22.69 -9.59
C LYS A 184 21.30 22.59 -9.91
N ILE A 185 20.44 22.82 -8.93
CA ILE A 185 18.99 22.70 -9.10
C ILE A 185 18.45 24.09 -9.48
N PRO A 186 17.95 24.29 -10.72
CA PRO A 186 17.34 25.56 -11.10
C PRO A 186 16.15 25.83 -10.19
N GLN A 187 16.11 27.03 -9.60
CA GLN A 187 15.02 27.42 -8.74
C GLN A 187 13.81 27.84 -9.59
N PRO A 188 12.58 27.57 -9.15
CA PRO A 188 11.37 28.02 -9.84
C PRO A 188 11.39 29.54 -10.14
N GLU A 189 11.96 30.30 -9.21
CA GLU A 189 12.18 31.74 -9.31
C GLU A 189 13.11 32.09 -10.48
N THR A 190 14.27 31.43 -10.59
CA THR A 190 15.21 31.66 -11.70
C THR A 190 14.64 31.37 -13.08
N VAL A 191 13.79 30.34 -13.21
CA VAL A 191 13.07 30.05 -14.47
C VAL A 191 12.07 31.16 -14.76
N THR A 192 11.32 31.60 -13.74
CA THR A 192 10.35 32.68 -13.88
C THR A 192 11.02 34.00 -14.27
N GLU A 193 12.17 34.31 -13.69
CA GLU A 193 12.98 35.48 -14.04
C GLU A 193 13.54 35.40 -15.46
N HIS A 194 14.05 34.25 -15.88
CA HIS A 194 14.55 34.03 -17.24
C HIS A 194 13.45 34.30 -18.30
N PHE A 195 12.23 33.79 -18.08
CA PHE A 195 11.12 34.04 -18.99
C PHE A 195 10.62 35.49 -18.93
N ARG A 196 10.60 36.14 -17.76
CA ARG A 196 10.30 37.57 -17.65
C ARG A 196 11.30 38.43 -18.43
N ALA A 197 12.60 38.14 -18.30
CA ALA A 197 13.64 38.83 -19.06
C ALA A 197 13.49 38.59 -20.57
N SER A 198 13.14 37.37 -20.97
CA SER A 198 12.88 37.03 -22.38
C SER A 198 11.68 37.79 -22.95
N ILE A 199 10.60 37.94 -22.18
CA ILE A 199 9.42 38.72 -22.57
C ILE A 199 9.78 40.22 -22.67
N ALA A 200 10.52 40.77 -21.69
CA ALA A 200 10.95 42.17 -21.72
C ALA A 200 11.86 42.47 -22.93
N ALA A 201 12.80 41.59 -23.25
CA ALA A 201 13.67 41.74 -24.42
C ALA A 201 12.90 41.64 -25.74
N LEU A 202 11.83 40.84 -25.78
CA LEU A 202 10.94 40.76 -26.94
C LEU A 202 10.15 42.07 -27.09
N GLU A 203 9.66 42.63 -25.99
CA GLU A 203 8.93 43.90 -25.97
C GLU A 203 9.80 45.06 -26.46
N GLU A 204 11.05 45.14 -26.02
CA GLU A 204 12.01 46.15 -26.48
C GLU A 204 12.27 46.05 -28.00
N ARG A 205 12.42 44.83 -28.53
CA ARG A 205 12.61 44.62 -29.99
C ARG A 205 11.42 45.12 -30.79
N PHE A 206 10.20 44.83 -30.33
CA PHE A 206 9.01 45.30 -31.03
C PHE A 206 8.80 46.82 -30.89
N GLN A 207 9.15 47.43 -29.75
CA GLN A 207 9.13 48.90 -29.61
C GLN A 207 10.09 49.55 -30.61
N ARG A 208 11.29 48.99 -30.78
CA ARG A 208 12.26 49.48 -31.77
C ARG A 208 11.74 49.34 -33.21
N SER A 209 11.11 48.21 -33.55
CA SER A 209 10.47 48.04 -34.87
C SER A 209 9.31 49.00 -35.09
N ASP A 210 8.46 49.25 -34.09
CA ASP A 210 7.38 50.25 -34.19
C ASP A 210 7.96 51.67 -34.38
N GLU A 211 9.06 52.00 -33.71
CA GLU A 211 9.75 53.29 -33.86
C GLU A 211 10.39 53.44 -35.25
N GLU A 212 11.03 52.39 -35.79
CA GLU A 212 11.55 52.38 -37.16
C GLU A 212 10.43 52.59 -38.20
N VAL A 213 9.29 51.93 -38.03
CA VAL A 213 8.11 52.14 -38.89
C VAL A 213 7.62 53.59 -38.80
N ARG A 214 7.56 54.19 -37.60
CA ARG A 214 7.19 55.61 -37.43
C ARG A 214 8.23 56.59 -37.97
N LEU A 215 9.51 56.24 -37.96
CA LEU A 215 10.57 57.07 -38.55
C LEU A 215 10.46 57.09 -40.08
N ILE A 216 10.06 55.98 -40.69
CA ILE A 216 9.70 55.93 -42.12
C ILE A 216 8.48 56.82 -42.41
N GLU A 217 7.56 56.98 -41.46
CA GLU A 217 6.39 57.87 -41.59
C GLU A 217 6.71 59.38 -41.46
N ARG A 218 7.91 59.79 -41.03
CA ARG A 218 8.21 61.23 -40.88
C ARG A 218 8.27 61.93 -42.26
N PRO A 219 7.51 63.04 -42.44
CA PRO A 219 7.24 63.62 -43.76
C PRO A 219 8.41 64.37 -44.44
N SER A 220 9.62 64.39 -43.86
CA SER A 220 10.75 65.11 -44.45
C SER A 220 11.35 64.44 -45.70
N SER A 221 11.02 63.17 -45.97
CA SER A 221 11.30 62.46 -47.23
C SER A 221 10.03 62.13 -48.04
N ALA A 222 8.84 62.41 -47.49
CA ALA A 222 7.60 62.24 -48.22
C ALA A 222 7.57 63.15 -49.46
N GLN A 223 8.15 64.35 -49.40
CA GLN A 223 8.24 65.23 -50.56
C GLN A 223 9.09 64.65 -51.70
N SER A 224 10.15 63.87 -51.42
CA SER A 224 10.97 63.22 -52.46
C SER A 224 10.37 61.90 -52.96
N PHE A 225 9.68 61.14 -52.11
CA PHE A 225 8.99 59.92 -52.54
C PHE A 225 7.70 60.22 -53.34
N PHE A 226 6.91 61.21 -52.91
CA PHE A 226 5.78 61.72 -53.71
C PHE A 226 6.23 62.40 -55.01
N ALA A 227 7.40 63.05 -55.04
CA ALA A 227 7.99 63.57 -56.28
C ALA A 227 8.47 62.46 -57.25
N LEU A 228 8.91 61.30 -56.72
CA LEU A 228 9.30 60.14 -57.53
C LEU A 228 8.05 59.43 -58.12
N ILE A 229 6.98 59.31 -57.33
CA ILE A 229 5.69 58.76 -57.78
C ILE A 229 5.00 59.72 -58.76
N ALA A 230 5.08 61.04 -58.56
CA ALA A 230 4.56 62.05 -59.49
C ALA A 230 5.25 62.05 -60.87
N ARG A 231 6.41 61.38 -61.00
CA ARG A 231 7.11 61.17 -62.28
C ARG A 231 6.69 59.90 -63.03
N SER A 232 5.98 58.97 -62.37
CA SER A 232 5.39 57.77 -62.96
C SER A 232 3.99 58.11 -63.46
N LYS A 233 3.88 58.53 -64.72
CA LYS A 233 2.73 59.28 -65.24
C LYS A 233 1.48 58.46 -65.63
N ASP A 234 1.45 57.13 -65.45
CA ASP A 234 0.40 56.30 -66.09
C ASP A 234 -0.40 55.33 -65.19
N THR A 235 -0.37 55.46 -63.85
CA THR A 235 -1.21 54.59 -63.01
C THR A 235 -1.96 55.36 -61.93
N HIS A 236 -3.27 55.53 -62.14
CA HIS A 236 -4.25 55.98 -61.16
C HIS A 236 -4.41 54.95 -60.03
N THR A 237 -3.53 54.97 -59.03
CA THR A 237 -3.77 54.30 -57.75
C THR A 237 -4.16 55.33 -56.69
N PRO A 238 -5.33 55.19 -56.03
CA PRO A 238 -5.80 56.16 -55.06
C PRO A 238 -4.98 56.11 -53.76
N PRO A 239 -4.75 57.27 -53.10
CA PRO A 239 -3.98 57.38 -51.86
C PRO A 239 -4.54 56.56 -50.67
N PHE A 240 -5.78 56.06 -50.76
CA PHE A 240 -6.40 55.21 -49.75
C PHE A 240 -5.73 53.83 -49.59
N ALA A 241 -5.11 53.28 -50.64
CA ALA A 241 -4.49 51.95 -50.58
C ALA A 241 -3.28 51.87 -49.65
N CYS A 242 -2.57 52.99 -49.47
CA CYS A 242 -1.38 53.06 -48.61
C CYS A 242 -1.74 52.98 -47.12
N LEU A 243 -2.84 53.64 -46.72
CA LEU A 243 -3.32 53.67 -45.34
C LEU A 243 -3.83 52.30 -44.87
N GLN A 244 -4.55 51.58 -45.74
CA GLN A 244 -5.00 50.21 -45.46
C GLN A 244 -3.82 49.24 -45.29
N LEU A 245 -2.81 49.32 -46.16
CA LEU A 245 -1.63 48.46 -46.06
C LEU A 245 -0.88 48.68 -44.73
N GLN A 246 -0.78 49.92 -44.28
CA GLN A 246 -0.14 50.28 -43.02
C GLN A 246 -0.88 49.71 -41.81
N GLU A 247 -2.22 49.79 -41.81
CA GLU A 247 -3.04 49.18 -40.77
C GLU A 247 -2.90 47.64 -40.75
N GLU A 248 -2.85 46.99 -41.92
CA GLU A 248 -2.61 45.55 -42.03
C GLU A 248 -1.24 45.13 -41.48
N VAL A 249 -0.18 45.89 -41.79
CA VAL A 249 1.17 45.64 -41.26
C VAL A 249 1.19 45.80 -39.74
N HIS A 250 0.58 46.85 -39.20
CA HIS A 250 0.52 47.07 -37.75
C HIS A 250 -0.29 45.98 -37.04
N LEU A 251 -1.39 45.52 -37.66
CA LEU A 251 -2.20 44.40 -37.16
C LEU A 251 -1.42 43.08 -37.19
N ALA A 252 -0.65 42.83 -38.25
CA ALA A 252 0.19 41.64 -38.40
C ALA A 252 1.29 41.59 -37.33
N LEU A 253 2.00 42.69 -37.09
CA LEU A 253 3.01 42.80 -36.03
C LEU A 253 2.41 42.55 -34.63
N ARG A 254 1.22 43.09 -34.35
CA ARG A 254 0.50 42.83 -33.09
C ARG A 254 0.09 41.36 -32.93
N ARG A 255 -0.27 40.68 -34.02
CA ARG A 255 -0.58 39.23 -34.00
C ARG A 255 0.69 38.42 -33.76
N GLU A 256 1.79 38.74 -34.42
CA GLU A 256 3.08 38.06 -34.22
C GLU A 256 3.61 38.25 -32.79
N ARG A 257 3.49 39.46 -32.21
CA ARG A 257 3.86 39.73 -30.82
C ARG A 257 3.07 38.83 -29.86
N ARG A 258 1.74 38.83 -29.95
CA ARG A 258 0.88 37.99 -29.10
C ARG A 258 1.21 36.51 -29.23
N PHE A 259 1.42 36.04 -30.45
CA PHE A 259 1.78 34.64 -30.69
C PHE A 259 3.12 34.25 -30.03
N LYS A 260 4.15 35.11 -30.11
CA LYS A 260 5.45 34.85 -29.45
C LYS A 260 5.34 34.89 -27.93
N GLU A 261 4.59 35.83 -27.37
CA GLU A 261 4.34 35.92 -25.92
C GLU A 261 3.59 34.69 -25.40
N GLU A 262 2.51 34.27 -26.07
CA GLU A 262 1.75 33.08 -25.71
C GLU A 262 2.63 31.82 -25.74
N LYS A 263 3.48 31.69 -26.77
CA LYS A 263 4.42 30.56 -26.89
C LYS A 263 5.42 30.53 -25.73
N LEU A 264 5.98 31.67 -25.33
CA LEU A 264 6.89 31.77 -24.18
C LEU A 264 6.18 31.39 -22.86
N VAL A 265 4.95 31.85 -22.66
CA VAL A 265 4.15 31.51 -21.47
C VAL A 265 3.83 30.01 -21.42
N ILE A 266 3.50 29.40 -22.56
CA ILE A 266 3.27 27.95 -22.66
C ILE A 266 4.55 27.18 -22.34
N GLN A 267 5.70 27.60 -22.89
CA GLN A 267 6.99 26.97 -22.63
C GLN A 267 7.40 27.10 -21.16
N GLN A 268 7.23 28.28 -20.56
CA GLN A 268 7.46 28.50 -19.13
C GLN A 268 6.62 27.54 -18.28
N ARG A 269 5.33 27.40 -18.58
CA ARG A 269 4.44 26.48 -17.86
C ARG A 269 4.88 25.03 -18.04
N ALA A 270 5.33 24.64 -19.23
CA ALA A 270 5.83 23.30 -19.50
C ALA A 270 7.11 22.99 -18.71
N GLU A 271 8.08 23.91 -18.69
CA GLU A 271 9.33 23.76 -17.93
C GLU A 271 9.08 23.73 -16.42
N MET A 272 8.20 24.60 -15.91
CA MET A 272 7.80 24.60 -14.50
C MET A 272 7.11 23.29 -14.10
N ARG A 273 6.25 22.74 -14.97
CA ARG A 273 5.65 21.42 -14.77
C ARG A 273 6.71 20.32 -14.80
N ALA A 274 7.67 20.39 -15.70
CA ALA A 274 8.77 19.42 -15.78
C ALA A 274 9.64 19.44 -14.52
N LEU A 275 9.95 20.63 -13.98
CA LEU A 275 10.68 20.77 -12.71
C LEU A 275 9.86 20.27 -11.52
N ALA A 276 8.57 20.60 -11.45
CA ALA A 276 7.67 20.12 -10.40
C ALA A 276 7.46 18.60 -10.44
N LYS A 277 7.65 17.96 -11.60
CA LYS A 277 7.63 16.51 -11.79
C LYS A 277 8.93 15.83 -11.36
N LYS A 278 10.04 16.55 -11.18
CA LYS A 278 11.31 15.94 -10.73
C LYS A 278 11.16 15.41 -9.31
N ARG A 279 11.42 14.12 -9.16
CA ARG A 279 11.29 13.37 -7.91
C ARG A 279 12.59 12.69 -7.54
N LEU A 280 12.82 12.58 -6.25
CA LEU A 280 13.93 11.86 -5.65
C LEU A 280 13.44 10.44 -5.33
N PHE A 281 14.18 9.42 -5.79
CA PHE A 281 13.72 8.03 -5.79
C PHE A 281 12.32 7.86 -6.40
N TRP A 282 11.95 8.73 -7.34
CA TRP A 282 10.66 8.70 -8.06
C TRP A 282 9.42 8.88 -7.17
N LEU A 283 9.62 9.08 -5.87
CA LEU A 283 8.57 9.17 -4.87
C LEU A 283 8.42 10.61 -4.35
N PHE A 284 9.50 11.19 -3.84
CA PHE A 284 9.45 12.46 -3.10
C PHE A 284 9.82 13.66 -3.97
N ARG A 285 9.01 14.72 -3.95
CA ARG A 285 9.37 16.00 -4.56
C ARG A 285 10.44 16.71 -3.73
N TYR A 286 11.49 17.19 -4.40
CA TYR A 286 12.62 17.90 -3.77
C TYR A 286 12.79 19.35 -4.27
N VAL A 287 12.09 19.72 -5.34
CA VAL A 287 12.12 21.07 -5.91
C VAL A 287 11.11 21.94 -5.16
N PHE A 288 11.60 22.67 -4.16
CA PHE A 288 10.84 23.68 -3.42
C PHE A 288 11.22 25.09 -3.87
N SER A 289 10.22 25.98 -3.87
CA SER A 289 10.40 27.42 -4.06
C SER A 289 11.13 28.05 -2.86
N GLY A 290 11.89 29.11 -3.09
CA GLY A 290 12.77 29.74 -2.10
C GLY A 290 11.96 30.32 -0.94
N ASP A 291 10.84 30.94 -1.28
CA ASP A 291 9.82 31.53 -0.38
C ASP A 291 9.08 30.53 0.52
N MET A 292 9.15 29.22 0.25
CA MET A 292 8.40 28.24 1.03
C MET A 292 8.98 28.06 2.44
N SER A 293 8.15 28.24 3.46
CA SER A 293 8.48 27.92 4.84
C SER A 293 8.77 26.43 5.05
N LEU A 294 9.56 26.09 6.07
CA LEU A 294 9.90 24.70 6.40
C LEU A 294 8.66 23.83 6.60
N ARG A 295 7.60 24.38 7.21
CA ARG A 295 6.32 23.67 7.43
C ARG A 295 5.66 23.26 6.11
N ARG A 296 5.66 24.15 5.10
CA ARG A 296 5.12 23.82 3.78
C ARG A 296 5.96 22.78 3.05
N ARG A 297 7.29 22.83 3.21
CA ARG A 297 8.19 21.82 2.63
C ARG A 297 7.95 20.44 3.25
N LEU A 298 7.84 20.38 4.58
CA LEU A 298 7.50 19.14 5.30
C LEU A 298 6.12 18.61 4.89
N ALA A 299 5.12 19.48 4.76
CA ALA A 299 3.79 19.08 4.30
C ALA A 299 3.80 18.44 2.90
N VAL A 300 4.64 18.94 1.98
CA VAL A 300 4.79 18.32 0.65
C VAL A 300 5.37 16.90 0.76
N VAL A 301 6.39 16.71 1.60
CA VAL A 301 6.99 15.38 1.84
C VAL A 301 5.98 14.44 2.51
N LEU A 302 5.20 14.92 3.48
CA LEU A 302 4.13 14.16 4.13
C LEU A 302 3.02 13.74 3.17
N VAL A 303 2.65 14.59 2.21
CA VAL A 303 1.68 14.24 1.17
C VAL A 303 2.24 13.17 0.22
N ASP A 304 3.54 13.24 -0.09
CA ASP A 304 4.21 12.24 -0.93
C ASP A 304 4.44 10.91 -0.18
N SER A 305 4.52 10.91 1.16
CA SER A 305 4.67 9.69 1.99
C SER A 305 3.36 8.91 2.18
N VAL A 306 2.21 9.44 1.74
CA VAL A 306 0.91 8.74 1.82
C VAL A 306 0.94 7.39 1.12
N THR A 307 1.63 7.28 -0.03
CA THR A 307 1.78 6.00 -0.75
C THR A 307 2.53 4.97 0.10
N VAL A 308 3.56 5.39 0.82
CA VAL A 308 4.34 4.52 1.71
C VAL A 308 3.48 4.08 2.89
N ALA A 309 2.72 5.01 3.50
CA ALA A 309 1.79 4.69 4.57
C ALA A 309 0.73 3.66 4.12
N ALA A 310 0.18 3.85 2.91
CA ALA A 310 -0.79 2.94 2.30
C ALA A 310 -0.25 1.52 2.11
N ILE A 311 0.98 1.39 1.60
CA ILE A 311 1.66 0.11 1.41
C ILE A 311 1.93 -0.58 2.74
N ILE A 312 2.50 0.14 3.70
CA ILE A 312 2.79 -0.41 5.03
C ILE A 312 1.48 -0.89 5.68
N TYR A 313 0.44 -0.07 5.65
CA TYR A 313 -0.88 -0.42 6.17
C TYR A 313 -1.45 -1.67 5.50
N PHE A 314 -1.39 -1.76 4.17
CA PHE A 314 -1.91 -2.90 3.41
C PHE A 314 -1.25 -4.22 3.84
N PHE A 315 0.09 -4.24 3.97
CA PHE A 315 0.81 -5.44 4.39
C PHE A 315 0.67 -5.73 5.89
N SER A 316 0.55 -4.70 6.73
CA SER A 316 0.42 -4.89 8.17
C SER A 316 -1.00 -5.18 8.64
N TYR A 317 -2.03 -4.89 7.83
CA TYR A 317 -3.43 -5.02 8.20
C TYR A 317 -3.76 -6.40 8.78
N GLU A 318 -3.28 -7.42 8.09
CA GLU A 318 -3.53 -8.81 8.43
C GLU A 318 -2.80 -9.21 9.71
N LEU A 319 -1.52 -8.88 9.83
CA LEU A 319 -0.73 -9.10 11.04
C LEU A 319 -1.36 -8.44 12.28
N ILE A 320 -1.85 -7.21 12.13
CA ILE A 320 -2.56 -6.50 13.21
C ILE A 320 -3.85 -7.23 13.57
N THR A 321 -4.63 -7.63 12.56
CA THR A 321 -5.96 -8.23 12.76
C THR A 321 -5.86 -9.60 13.42
N SER A 322 -5.01 -10.48 12.90
CA SER A 322 -4.80 -11.82 13.47
C SER A 322 -4.20 -11.73 14.87
N GLY A 323 -3.15 -10.92 15.06
CA GLY A 323 -2.53 -10.73 16.37
C GLY A 323 -3.51 -10.19 17.44
N LEU A 324 -4.44 -9.31 17.05
CA LEU A 324 -5.50 -8.84 17.96
C LEU A 324 -6.57 -9.91 18.21
N LEU A 325 -6.96 -10.69 17.20
CA LEU A 325 -7.93 -11.77 17.37
C LEU A 325 -7.39 -12.90 18.25
N ASP A 326 -6.10 -13.23 18.13
CA ASP A 326 -5.44 -14.24 18.96
C ASP A 326 -5.42 -13.85 20.45
N THR A 327 -5.47 -12.55 20.78
CA THR A 327 -5.58 -12.09 22.18
C THR A 327 -6.95 -12.31 22.81
N ILE A 328 -7.98 -12.61 22.01
CA ILE A 328 -9.35 -12.81 22.48
C ILE A 328 -9.91 -14.19 22.13
N ALA A 329 -9.20 -14.98 21.33
CA ALA A 329 -9.64 -16.30 20.92
C ALA A 329 -9.60 -17.29 22.09
N CYS A 330 -10.75 -17.91 22.36
CA CYS A 330 -10.95 -18.83 23.48
C CYS A 330 -11.39 -20.20 22.99
N GLU A 331 -10.84 -21.26 23.59
CA GLU A 331 -11.14 -22.65 23.24
C GLU A 331 -11.15 -23.54 24.47
N ALA A 332 -11.98 -24.59 24.44
CA ALA A 332 -11.95 -25.68 25.40
C ALA A 332 -11.02 -26.77 24.84
N PHE A 333 -9.97 -27.13 25.59
CA PHE A 333 -8.98 -28.10 25.13
C PHE A 333 -9.42 -29.55 25.33
N GLU A 334 -10.32 -29.80 26.28
CA GLU A 334 -10.97 -31.10 26.51
C GLU A 334 -12.43 -30.85 26.91
N ASP A 335 -13.28 -31.84 26.66
CA ASP A 335 -14.69 -31.78 27.00
C ASP A 335 -14.88 -31.56 28.50
N GLY A 336 -15.64 -30.51 28.86
CA GLY A 336 -15.88 -30.14 30.25
C GLY A 336 -14.83 -29.24 30.89
N MET A 337 -13.72 -28.91 30.20
CA MET A 337 -12.78 -27.89 30.67
C MET A 337 -13.32 -26.47 30.45
N ALA A 338 -12.97 -25.56 31.37
CA ALA A 338 -13.24 -24.14 31.22
C ALA A 338 -12.50 -23.56 29.99
N LEU A 339 -13.13 -22.60 29.32
CA LEU A 339 -12.56 -21.90 28.17
C LEU A 339 -11.28 -21.17 28.58
N ARG A 340 -10.22 -21.41 27.81
CA ARG A 340 -8.90 -20.81 28.01
C ARG A 340 -8.46 -20.11 26.73
N LEU A 341 -7.62 -19.09 26.88
CA LEU A 341 -7.08 -18.37 25.74
C LEU A 341 -6.20 -19.31 24.90
N THR A 342 -6.37 -19.27 23.57
CA THR A 342 -5.66 -20.16 22.64
C THR A 342 -4.15 -19.93 22.67
N GLU A 343 -3.74 -18.66 22.73
CA GLU A 343 -2.35 -18.22 22.72
C GLU A 343 -1.64 -18.44 24.07
N ARG A 344 -2.35 -18.25 25.20
CA ARG A 344 -1.83 -18.47 26.55
C ARG A 344 -2.84 -19.21 27.42
N ARG A 345 -2.69 -20.53 27.46
CA ARG A 345 -3.64 -21.42 28.12
C ARG A 345 -3.73 -21.22 29.63
N SER A 346 -2.78 -20.54 30.26
CA SER A 346 -2.85 -20.22 31.70
C SER A 346 -3.99 -19.27 32.05
N ILE A 347 -4.47 -18.48 31.08
CA ILE A 347 -5.49 -17.46 31.29
C ILE A 347 -6.88 -18.03 30.99
N LEU A 348 -7.77 -17.95 31.98
CA LEU A 348 -9.18 -18.32 31.84
C LEU A 348 -9.95 -17.20 31.16
N CYS A 349 -10.84 -17.52 30.21
CA CYS A 349 -11.64 -16.53 29.51
C CYS A 349 -12.76 -15.89 30.36
N SER A 350 -12.90 -16.33 31.61
CA SER A 350 -13.79 -15.75 32.62
C SER A 350 -13.06 -14.83 33.61
N SER A 351 -11.75 -14.62 33.47
CA SER A 351 -10.97 -13.81 34.41
C SER A 351 -11.14 -12.31 34.16
N ASP A 352 -10.92 -11.51 35.21
CA ASP A 352 -10.92 -10.04 35.09
C ASP A 352 -9.80 -9.53 34.18
N ASP A 353 -8.64 -10.21 34.19
CA ASP A 353 -7.52 -9.92 33.29
C ASP A 353 -7.96 -10.09 31.82
N TYR A 354 -8.68 -11.16 31.49
CA TYR A 354 -9.20 -11.39 30.15
C TYR A 354 -10.19 -10.29 29.74
N ASN A 355 -11.08 -9.85 30.63
CA ASN A 355 -12.02 -8.76 30.33
C ASN A 355 -11.30 -7.44 30.00
N ALA A 356 -10.20 -7.15 30.70
CA ALA A 356 -9.36 -5.99 30.39
C ALA A 356 -8.70 -6.14 29.00
N PHE A 357 -8.17 -7.33 28.68
CA PHE A 357 -7.56 -7.61 27.39
C PHE A 357 -8.57 -7.52 26.24
N LEU A 358 -9.77 -8.08 26.43
CA LEU A 358 -10.88 -8.00 25.49
C LEU A 358 -11.23 -6.55 25.17
N GLY A 359 -11.41 -5.70 26.20
CA GLY A 359 -11.74 -4.29 26.00
C GLY A 359 -10.68 -3.53 25.18
N MET A 360 -9.40 -3.76 25.47
CA MET A 360 -8.30 -3.10 24.77
C MET A 360 -8.10 -3.65 23.34
N ALA A 361 -8.18 -4.97 23.17
CA ALA A 361 -8.08 -5.60 21.85
C ALA A 361 -9.21 -5.12 20.92
N LEU A 362 -10.44 -5.04 21.43
CA LEU A 362 -11.57 -4.46 20.69
C LEU A 362 -11.34 -2.98 20.36
N ALA A 363 -10.80 -2.19 21.28
CA ALA A 363 -10.48 -0.79 21.02
C ALA A 363 -9.44 -0.63 19.90
N PHE A 364 -8.36 -1.43 19.90
CA PHE A 364 -7.37 -1.42 18.83
C PHE A 364 -7.92 -1.95 17.51
N MET A 365 -8.77 -2.97 17.55
CA MET A 365 -9.44 -3.50 16.36
C MET A 365 -10.34 -2.42 15.74
N VAL A 366 -11.19 -1.76 16.53
CA VAL A 366 -11.99 -0.63 16.04
C VAL A 366 -11.12 0.48 15.47
N ALA A 367 -10.02 0.86 16.14
CA ALA A 367 -9.14 1.92 15.68
C ALA A 367 -8.42 1.57 14.36
N TYR A 368 -7.80 0.39 14.25
CA TYR A 368 -6.93 0.05 13.13
C TYR A 368 -7.63 -0.70 11.99
N THR A 369 -8.58 -1.59 12.29
CA THR A 369 -9.20 -2.47 11.29
C THR A 369 -10.51 -1.90 10.75
N VAL A 370 -11.24 -1.10 11.54
CA VAL A 370 -12.54 -0.52 11.14
C VAL A 370 -12.45 0.97 10.85
N ALA A 371 -11.92 1.78 11.76
CA ALA A 371 -11.93 3.23 11.63
C ALA A 371 -11.01 3.71 10.51
N LEU A 372 -9.80 3.15 10.35
CA LEU A 372 -8.89 3.54 9.26
C LEU A 372 -9.49 3.29 7.86
N PRO A 373 -10.01 2.09 7.51
CA PRO A 373 -10.69 1.89 6.23
C PRO A 373 -11.97 2.70 6.12
N GLY A 374 -12.70 2.89 7.21
CA GLY A 374 -13.93 3.70 7.24
C GLY A 374 -13.67 5.17 6.93
N ILE A 375 -12.61 5.76 7.50
CA ILE A 375 -12.17 7.13 7.21
C ILE A 375 -11.75 7.22 5.74
N LEU A 376 -10.97 6.25 5.23
CA LEU A 376 -10.59 6.21 3.82
C LEU A 376 -11.83 6.16 2.92
N ALA A 377 -12.76 5.25 3.18
CA ALA A 377 -14.03 5.13 2.47
C ALA A 377 -14.84 6.43 2.50
N LEU A 378 -14.92 7.09 3.66
CA LEU A 378 -15.63 8.35 3.83
C LEU A 378 -15.00 9.50 3.06
N VAL A 379 -13.67 9.61 3.07
CA VAL A 379 -12.93 10.63 2.30
C VAL A 379 -13.20 10.45 0.81
N ILE A 380 -13.16 9.20 0.32
CA ILE A 380 -13.42 8.88 -1.08
C ILE A 380 -14.87 9.20 -1.45
N ALA A 381 -15.82 8.78 -0.61
CA ALA A 381 -17.25 9.01 -0.84
C ALA A 381 -17.58 10.50 -0.91
N ARG A 382 -16.99 11.32 -0.03
CA ARG A 382 -17.23 12.77 0.00
C ARG A 382 -16.56 13.51 -1.16
N GLN A 383 -15.36 13.11 -1.55
CA GLN A 383 -14.60 13.85 -2.57
C GLN A 383 -14.83 13.37 -4.00
N ARG A 384 -15.61 12.31 -4.22
CA ARG A 384 -15.82 11.64 -5.52
C ARG A 384 -15.95 12.57 -6.73
N SER A 385 -16.73 13.67 -6.64
CA SER A 385 -16.95 14.57 -7.79
C SER A 385 -15.74 15.42 -8.15
N GLN A 386 -14.97 15.88 -7.17
CA GLN A 386 -13.71 16.61 -7.37
C GLN A 386 -12.54 15.65 -7.65
N LEU A 387 -12.65 14.42 -7.15
CA LEU A 387 -11.66 13.36 -7.28
C LEU A 387 -11.59 12.75 -8.69
N MET A 388 -12.53 13.06 -9.59
CA MET A 388 -12.44 12.62 -10.98
C MET A 388 -11.78 13.68 -11.88
N THR A 389 -11.75 14.95 -11.47
CA THR A 389 -11.22 16.08 -12.25
C THR A 389 -9.83 16.56 -11.80
N VAL A 390 -9.47 16.40 -10.53
CA VAL A 390 -8.19 16.91 -9.96
C VAL A 390 -7.06 15.86 -9.96
N VAL A 391 -7.30 14.66 -10.49
CA VAL A 391 -6.71 13.43 -9.93
C VAL A 391 -5.81 12.68 -10.89
N GLN A 392 -4.64 13.23 -11.13
CA GLN A 392 -3.46 12.39 -11.41
C GLN A 392 -2.61 12.23 -10.15
N ALA A 393 -2.50 13.27 -9.32
CA ALA A 393 -1.70 13.22 -8.10
C ALA A 393 -2.32 12.31 -7.02
N PHE A 394 -3.64 12.39 -6.82
CA PHE A 394 -4.33 11.55 -5.83
C PHE A 394 -4.44 10.08 -6.30
N PHE A 395 -4.80 9.80 -7.56
CA PHE A 395 -4.81 8.41 -8.07
C PHE A 395 -3.41 7.79 -8.04
N ARG A 396 -2.34 8.56 -8.25
CA ARG A 396 -0.97 8.05 -8.10
C ARG A 396 -0.64 7.69 -6.66
N ASN A 397 -1.02 8.53 -5.70
CA ASN A 397 -0.72 8.29 -4.28
C ASN A 397 -1.54 7.12 -3.69
N PHE A 398 -2.74 6.90 -4.21
CA PHE A 398 -3.62 5.79 -3.83
C PHE A 398 -3.72 4.72 -4.93
N SER A 399 -2.72 4.64 -5.81
CA SER A 399 -2.72 3.73 -6.96
C SER A 399 -2.82 2.27 -6.53
N LEU A 400 -2.28 1.92 -5.36
CA LEU A 400 -2.43 0.59 -4.76
C LEU A 400 -3.88 0.23 -4.43
N PHE A 401 -4.70 1.20 -4.02
CA PHE A 401 -6.09 0.97 -3.62
C PHE A 401 -7.08 1.12 -4.77
N PHE A 402 -6.76 1.93 -5.79
CA PHE A 402 -7.68 2.20 -6.91
C PHE A 402 -7.25 1.60 -8.25
N GLY A 403 -6.00 1.15 -8.37
CA GLY A 403 -5.45 0.59 -9.60
C GLY A 403 -6.26 -0.61 -10.09
N GLY A 404 -6.57 -0.63 -11.38
CA GLY A 404 -7.25 -1.75 -12.04
C GLY A 404 -8.75 -1.94 -11.75
N TYR A 405 -9.41 -1.12 -10.91
CA TYR A 405 -10.86 -1.20 -10.70
C TYR A 405 -11.66 -0.38 -11.73
N THR A 406 -12.89 -0.81 -12.02
CA THR A 406 -13.85 0.00 -12.78
C THR A 406 -14.42 1.13 -11.90
N SER A 407 -14.86 2.22 -12.52
CA SER A 407 -15.39 3.39 -11.79
C SER A 407 -16.63 3.08 -10.93
N GLN A 408 -17.36 2.00 -11.23
CA GLN A 408 -18.52 1.58 -10.43
C GLN A 408 -18.12 0.84 -9.15
N TYR A 409 -16.97 0.16 -9.15
CA TYR A 409 -16.49 -0.67 -8.03
C TYR A 409 -15.22 -0.11 -7.38
N PHE A 410 -15.05 1.22 -7.36
CA PHE A 410 -13.87 1.86 -6.74
C PHE A 410 -13.71 1.57 -5.24
N PHE A 411 -14.79 1.17 -4.56
CA PHE A 411 -14.82 0.82 -3.14
C PHE A 411 -14.48 -0.66 -2.89
N TRP A 412 -14.24 -1.45 -3.93
CA TRP A 412 -14.03 -2.90 -3.80
C TRP A 412 -12.87 -3.27 -2.89
N GLU A 413 -11.90 -2.37 -2.79
CA GLU A 413 -10.80 -2.53 -1.85
C GLU A 413 -11.24 -2.63 -0.39
N ILE A 414 -12.26 -1.86 0.00
CA ILE A 414 -12.87 -1.93 1.33
C ILE A 414 -13.57 -3.28 1.51
N VAL A 415 -14.15 -3.85 0.43
CA VAL A 415 -14.74 -5.19 0.45
C VAL A 415 -13.68 -6.26 0.66
N ILE A 416 -12.49 -6.12 0.07
CA ILE A 416 -11.35 -7.03 0.30
C ILE A 416 -10.86 -6.93 1.75
N LEU A 417 -10.73 -5.73 2.31
CA LEU A 417 -10.35 -5.55 3.72
C LEU A 417 -11.41 -6.15 4.66
N ALA A 418 -12.69 -5.91 4.38
CA ALA A 418 -13.80 -6.52 5.12
C ALA A 418 -13.80 -8.05 5.01
N ARG A 419 -13.48 -8.61 3.85
CA ARG A 419 -13.31 -10.06 3.65
C ARG A 419 -12.24 -10.63 4.56
N LYS A 420 -11.05 -10.00 4.58
CA LYS A 420 -9.94 -10.42 5.45
C LYS A 420 -10.36 -10.40 6.91
N PHE A 421 -10.90 -9.28 7.37
CA PHE A 421 -11.37 -9.12 8.75
C PHE A 421 -12.41 -10.17 9.15
N THR A 422 -13.45 -10.35 8.33
CA THR A 422 -14.53 -11.30 8.62
C THR A 422 -14.09 -12.76 8.50
N GLY A 423 -13.10 -13.05 7.66
CA GLY A 423 -12.51 -14.39 7.54
C GLY A 423 -11.73 -14.77 8.79
N GLU A 424 -10.83 -13.89 9.24
CA GLU A 424 -10.09 -14.08 10.50
C GLU A 424 -11.05 -14.16 11.69
N PHE A 425 -12.08 -13.30 11.71
CA PHE A 425 -13.11 -13.35 12.75
C PHE A 425 -13.87 -14.69 12.77
N ALA A 426 -14.20 -15.25 11.60
CA ALA A 426 -14.86 -16.55 11.49
C ALA A 426 -13.98 -17.71 12.00
N VAL A 427 -12.65 -17.56 11.93
CA VAL A 427 -11.70 -18.54 12.47
C VAL A 427 -11.55 -18.38 13.98
N ALA A 428 -11.45 -17.14 14.47
CA ALA A 428 -11.25 -16.84 15.88
C ALA A 428 -12.48 -17.21 16.73
N PHE A 429 -13.70 -16.99 16.22
CA PHE A 429 -14.92 -17.24 16.97
C PHE A 429 -15.44 -18.66 16.75
N ASN A 430 -15.46 -19.47 17.82
CA ASN A 430 -16.01 -20.81 17.79
C ASN A 430 -17.48 -20.78 18.26
N PRO A 431 -18.48 -21.03 17.40
CA PRO A 431 -19.89 -20.98 17.79
C PRO A 431 -20.28 -22.10 18.76
N THR A 432 -19.52 -23.19 18.82
CA THR A 432 -19.69 -24.27 19.80
C THR A 432 -18.39 -24.54 20.53
N THR A 433 -18.40 -25.42 21.53
CA THR A 433 -17.18 -25.90 22.19
C THR A 433 -16.30 -26.74 21.27
N ASP A 434 -16.87 -27.32 20.21
CA ASP A 434 -16.16 -28.15 19.26
C ASP A 434 -15.35 -27.26 18.28
N PRO A 435 -14.01 -27.39 18.22
CA PRO A 435 -13.16 -26.67 17.25
C PRO A 435 -13.57 -26.88 15.79
N ARG A 436 -14.30 -27.97 15.49
CA ARG A 436 -14.81 -28.29 14.15
C ARG A 436 -15.88 -27.31 13.68
N SER A 437 -16.57 -26.63 14.58
CA SER A 437 -17.70 -25.77 14.21
C SER A 437 -17.29 -24.47 13.51
N ARG A 438 -15.98 -24.15 13.48
CA ARG A 438 -15.38 -23.04 12.71
C ARG A 438 -15.39 -23.24 11.20
N LEU A 439 -15.47 -24.50 10.72
CA LEU A 439 -15.35 -24.78 9.29
C LEU A 439 -16.60 -24.35 8.51
N LEU A 440 -17.79 -24.52 9.09
CA LEU A 440 -19.05 -24.13 8.46
C LEU A 440 -19.14 -22.62 8.19
N PRO A 441 -18.92 -21.72 9.17
CA PRO A 441 -18.95 -20.28 8.90
C PRO A 441 -17.87 -19.86 7.90
N LEU A 442 -16.69 -20.50 7.91
CA LEU A 442 -15.63 -20.24 6.93
C LEU A 442 -16.00 -20.69 5.51
N LEU A 443 -16.69 -21.83 5.35
CA LEU A 443 -17.24 -22.28 4.07
C LEU A 443 -18.32 -21.33 3.55
N CYS A 444 -19.25 -20.91 4.42
CA CYS A 444 -20.28 -19.93 4.05
C CYS A 444 -19.66 -18.60 3.64
N HIS A 445 -18.62 -18.14 4.35
CA HIS A 445 -17.87 -16.94 4.02
C HIS A 445 -17.18 -17.06 2.65
N ALA A 446 -16.45 -18.15 2.41
CA ALA A 446 -15.78 -18.41 1.14
C ALA A 446 -16.77 -18.43 -0.04
N ALA A 447 -17.91 -19.12 0.13
CA ALA A 447 -18.96 -19.18 -0.89
C ALA A 447 -19.58 -17.81 -1.17
N LEU A 448 -19.84 -17.01 -0.13
CA LEU A 448 -20.37 -15.65 -0.26
C LEU A 448 -19.43 -14.76 -1.08
N PHE A 449 -18.14 -14.71 -0.73
CA PHE A 449 -17.19 -13.86 -1.44
C PHE A 449 -16.87 -14.36 -2.85
N ALA A 450 -16.84 -15.67 -3.08
CA ALA A 450 -16.77 -16.23 -4.43
C ALA A 450 -17.98 -15.81 -5.28
N PHE A 451 -19.19 -15.88 -4.72
CA PHE A 451 -20.41 -15.42 -5.39
C PHE A 451 -20.37 -13.92 -5.70
N LEU A 452 -19.99 -13.09 -4.72
CA LEU A 452 -19.85 -11.64 -4.92
C LEU A 452 -18.83 -11.32 -6.03
N GLN A 453 -17.68 -11.99 -6.05
CA GLN A 453 -16.67 -11.81 -7.09
C GLN A 453 -17.19 -12.19 -8.48
N LEU A 454 -17.88 -13.32 -8.60
CA LEU A 454 -18.49 -13.79 -9.86
C LEU A 454 -19.55 -12.82 -10.39
N ARG A 455 -20.35 -12.22 -9.49
CA ARG A 455 -21.42 -11.28 -9.84
C ARG A 455 -20.90 -9.89 -10.19
N CYS A 456 -19.98 -9.35 -9.40
CA CYS A 456 -19.56 -7.96 -9.52
C CYS A 456 -18.44 -7.77 -10.55
N GLN A 457 -17.49 -8.71 -10.68
CA GLN A 457 -16.31 -8.57 -11.54
C GLN A 457 -15.68 -7.16 -11.51
N PRO A 458 -15.18 -6.73 -10.33
CA PRO A 458 -14.84 -5.34 -10.03
C PRO A 458 -13.70 -4.77 -10.88
N TYR A 459 -12.79 -5.62 -11.36
CA TYR A 459 -11.62 -5.19 -12.12
C TYR A 459 -11.98 -4.79 -13.56
N ARG A 460 -11.21 -3.89 -14.15
CA ARG A 460 -11.36 -3.51 -15.55
C ARG A 460 -11.13 -4.72 -16.43
N LYS A 461 -11.93 -4.85 -17.50
CA LYS A 461 -11.86 -5.96 -18.47
C LYS A 461 -10.75 -5.75 -19.50
N VAL A 462 -9.55 -5.37 -19.06
CA VAL A 462 -8.34 -5.25 -19.89
C VAL A 462 -7.69 -6.64 -20.00
N ASP A 463 -6.90 -6.88 -21.05
CA ASP A 463 -6.13 -8.12 -21.26
C ASP A 463 -6.95 -9.42 -21.11
N GLY A 464 -8.12 -9.48 -21.76
CA GLY A 464 -8.96 -10.68 -21.72
C GLY A 464 -9.56 -10.98 -20.35
N ASN A 465 -9.75 -9.96 -19.51
CA ASN A 465 -10.35 -10.08 -18.18
C ASN A 465 -9.50 -10.91 -17.20
N ILE A 466 -8.17 -10.89 -17.37
CA ILE A 466 -7.24 -11.75 -16.62
C ILE A 466 -7.33 -11.52 -15.10
N LEU A 467 -7.46 -10.26 -14.65
CA LEU A 467 -7.50 -9.93 -13.22
C LEU A 467 -8.75 -10.49 -12.53
N ASN A 468 -9.93 -10.35 -13.14
CA ASN A 468 -11.15 -10.95 -12.60
C ASN A 468 -11.08 -12.47 -12.60
N ARG A 469 -10.45 -13.09 -13.62
CA ARG A 469 -10.24 -14.54 -13.68
C ARG A 469 -9.30 -15.01 -12.57
N LEU A 470 -8.17 -14.33 -12.35
CA LEU A 470 -7.22 -14.66 -11.29
C LEU A 470 -7.87 -14.62 -9.91
N GLU A 471 -8.59 -13.54 -9.58
CA GLU A 471 -9.30 -13.43 -8.28
C GLU A 471 -10.46 -14.44 -8.16
N THR A 472 -11.13 -14.77 -9.27
CA THR A 472 -12.17 -15.82 -9.23
C THR A 472 -11.55 -17.19 -8.95
N TRP A 473 -10.47 -17.54 -9.64
CA TRP A 473 -9.77 -18.81 -9.44
C TRP A 473 -9.18 -18.91 -8.03
N SER A 474 -8.60 -17.83 -7.49
CA SER A 474 -8.08 -17.82 -6.13
C SER A 474 -9.19 -18.14 -5.11
N LEU A 475 -10.38 -17.56 -5.26
CA LEU A 475 -11.54 -17.84 -4.39
C LEU A 475 -12.15 -19.22 -4.60
N VAL A 476 -12.17 -19.73 -5.84
CA VAL A 476 -12.64 -21.09 -6.13
C VAL A 476 -11.69 -22.14 -5.55
N ILE A 477 -10.37 -21.95 -5.68
CA ILE A 477 -9.36 -22.84 -5.09
C ILE A 477 -9.48 -22.81 -3.57
N TRP A 478 -9.65 -21.63 -2.97
CA TRP A 478 -9.88 -21.49 -1.53
C TRP A 478 -11.12 -22.25 -1.06
N LEU A 479 -12.27 -22.03 -1.72
CA LEU A 479 -13.52 -22.73 -1.40
C LEU A 479 -13.37 -24.26 -1.56
N PHE A 480 -12.77 -24.71 -2.65
CA PHE A 480 -12.54 -26.12 -2.91
C PHE A 480 -11.63 -26.75 -1.85
N THR A 481 -10.57 -26.05 -1.44
CA THR A 481 -9.67 -26.46 -0.37
C THR A 481 -10.43 -26.67 0.94
N LEU A 482 -11.30 -25.73 1.33
CA LEU A 482 -12.15 -25.89 2.52
C LEU A 482 -13.14 -27.06 2.41
N ILE A 483 -13.71 -27.29 1.23
CA ILE A 483 -14.61 -28.44 0.99
C ILE A 483 -13.83 -29.75 1.14
N LEU A 484 -12.62 -29.85 0.58
CA LEU A 484 -11.77 -31.01 0.76
C LEU A 484 -11.46 -31.25 2.24
N PHE A 485 -11.23 -30.20 3.03
CA PHE A 485 -11.05 -30.32 4.49
C PHE A 485 -12.31 -30.77 5.22
N ALA A 486 -13.49 -30.33 4.77
CA ALA A 486 -14.75 -30.80 5.33
C ALA A 486 -14.97 -32.30 5.04
N VAL A 487 -14.69 -32.73 3.80
CA VAL A 487 -14.89 -34.11 3.35
C VAL A 487 -13.87 -35.06 3.99
N SER A 488 -12.57 -34.73 3.96
CA SER A 488 -11.53 -35.60 4.52
C SER A 488 -11.76 -35.93 5.99
N ARG A 489 -12.36 -35.00 6.74
CA ARG A 489 -12.71 -35.22 8.15
C ARG A 489 -14.01 -35.99 8.36
N SER A 490 -14.99 -35.86 7.46
CA SER A 490 -16.21 -36.67 7.55
C SER A 490 -15.93 -38.18 7.43
N VAL A 491 -14.95 -38.54 6.60
CA VAL A 491 -14.54 -39.95 6.39
C VAL A 491 -13.77 -40.49 7.60
N GLY A 492 -12.91 -39.68 8.23
CA GLY A 492 -12.18 -40.09 9.45
C GLY A 492 -13.05 -40.27 10.70
N GLY A 493 -14.20 -39.61 10.77
CA GLY A 493 -15.15 -39.76 11.88
C GLY A 493 -15.97 -41.06 11.87
N SER A 494 -16.00 -41.78 10.73
CA SER A 494 -16.75 -43.04 10.61
C SER A 494 -15.94 -44.30 10.98
N VAL A 495 -14.63 -44.18 11.21
CA VAL A 495 -13.76 -45.31 11.59
C VAL A 495 -13.55 -45.39 13.11
N GLY A 496 -14.01 -44.40 13.87
CA GLY A 496 -13.98 -44.40 15.34
C GLY A 496 -15.28 -44.89 15.97
N VAL A 497 -15.72 -46.11 15.66
CA VAL A 497 -16.78 -46.80 16.44
C VAL A 497 -16.36 -48.24 16.68
N SER A 498 -16.31 -48.61 17.96
CA SER A 498 -16.09 -49.94 18.56
C SER A 498 -14.65 -50.24 18.98
N GLY A 499 -14.34 -49.94 20.24
CA GLY A 499 -13.13 -50.33 20.96
C GLY A 499 -13.21 -49.87 22.40
#